data_AF-A0A9D1M0E4-F1
#
_entry.id   AF-A0A9D1M0E4-F1
#
_cell.length_a   1.000
_cell.length_b   1.000
_cell.length_c   1.000
_cell.angle_alpha   90.00
_cell.angle_beta   90.00
_cell.angle_gamma   90.00
#
_symmetry.space_group_name_H-M   'P 1'
#
loop_
_entity.id
_entity.type
_entity.pdbx_description
1 polymer ?
#
loop_
_entity_poly.entity_id
_entity_poly.type
_entity_poly.pdbx_seq_one_letter_code
_entity_poly.pdbx_strand_id
1 'polypeptide(L)'
;MTLKFVDDYLNRKMDTNDEYIVFTFYELRVKANLSQEDTLLFLQLVAQKLLNLGYYVYKEKQEYEYHGEKRVVKPNELLIAFK
;
A
#
# COMPACT_ATOMS: atom_id res chain seq x y z
N MET A 1 -7.48 -4.81 -14.02
CA MET A 1 -7.39 -3.46 -13.38
C MET A 1 -6.88 -2.40 -14.38
N THR A 2 -7.12 -1.08 -14.18
CA THR A 2 -6.58 0.01 -15.03
C THR A 2 -5.64 0.96 -14.26
N LEU A 3 -4.79 1.73 -14.95
CA LEU A 3 -3.92 2.73 -14.32
C LEU A 3 -4.71 3.84 -13.60
N LYS A 4 -5.81 4.30 -14.21
CA LYS A 4 -6.69 5.28 -13.60
C LYS A 4 -7.26 4.79 -12.26
N PHE A 5 -7.63 3.51 -12.17
CA PHE A 5 -8.07 2.93 -10.91
C PHE A 5 -6.98 3.01 -9.83
N VAL A 6 -5.73 2.72 -10.18
CA VAL A 6 -4.59 2.80 -9.25
C VAL A 6 -4.45 4.23 -8.72
N ASP A 7 -4.48 5.21 -9.61
CA ASP A 7 -4.35 6.63 -9.26
C ASP A 7 -5.50 7.10 -8.38
N ASP A 8 -6.74 6.84 -8.79
CA ASP A 8 -7.93 7.22 -8.04
C ASP A 8 -7.94 6.59 -6.64
N TYR A 9 -7.50 5.34 -6.51
CA TYR A 9 -7.46 4.64 -5.22
C TYR A 9 -6.36 5.19 -4.30
N LEU A 10 -5.15 5.38 -4.83
CA LEU A 10 -4.03 5.93 -4.07
C LEU A 10 -4.33 7.36 -3.60
N ASN A 11 -4.87 8.22 -4.48
CA ASN A 11 -5.21 9.59 -4.14
C ASN A 11 -6.23 9.64 -2.99
N ARG A 12 -7.29 8.83 -3.04
CA ARG A 12 -8.27 8.75 -1.92
C ARG A 12 -7.64 8.33 -0.59
N LYS A 13 -6.66 7.42 -0.62
CA LYS A 13 -5.92 7.02 0.59
C LYS A 13 -5.09 8.18 1.14
N MET A 14 -4.36 8.87 0.27
CA MET A 14 -3.56 10.04 0.63
C MET A 14 -4.42 11.19 1.16
N ASP A 15 -5.58 11.44 0.56
CA ASP A 15 -6.54 12.45 1.03
C ASP A 15 -7.07 12.15 2.44
N THR A 16 -7.09 10.87 2.83
CA THR A 16 -7.51 10.44 4.17
C THR A 16 -6.36 10.53 5.18
N ASN A 17 -5.18 10.06 4.79
CA ASN A 17 -3.95 10.12 5.57
C ASN A 17 -2.75 9.94 4.64
N ASP A 18 -2.00 11.02 4.41
CA ASP A 18 -0.80 11.00 3.59
C ASP A 18 0.48 10.71 4.39
N GLU A 19 0.45 10.67 5.72
CA GLU A 19 1.64 10.33 6.52
C GLU A 19 1.84 8.82 6.62
N TYR A 20 0.75 8.05 6.69
CA TYR A 20 0.80 6.61 6.89
C TYR A 20 -0.29 5.90 6.09
N ILE A 21 0.14 5.18 5.05
CA ILE A 21 -0.72 4.52 4.08
C ILE A 21 -0.55 3.01 4.23
N VAL A 22 -1.67 2.31 4.39
CA VAL A 22 -1.70 0.84 4.47
C VAL A 22 -2.63 0.28 3.42
N PHE A 23 -2.13 -0.71 2.69
CA PHE A 23 -2.91 -1.55 1.81
C PHE A 23 -3.09 -2.95 2.38
N THR A 24 -4.33 -3.41 2.48
CA THR A 24 -4.66 -4.70 3.11
C THR A 24 -5.17 -5.72 2.11
N PHE A 25 -5.06 -7.01 2.46
CA PHE A 25 -5.66 -8.07 1.65
C PHE A 25 -7.17 -7.89 1.51
N TYR A 26 -7.84 -7.55 2.61
CA TYR A 26 -9.30 -7.41 2.63
C TYR A 26 -9.77 -6.29 1.69
N GLU A 27 -9.12 -5.14 1.69
CA GLU A 27 -9.57 -4.05 0.82
C GLU A 27 -9.33 -4.33 -0.67
N LEU A 28 -8.20 -4.95 -1.03
CA LEU A 28 -7.83 -5.15 -2.43
C LEU A 28 -8.53 -6.39 -3.03
N ARG A 29 -8.49 -7.52 -2.32
CA ARG A 29 -9.03 -8.79 -2.82
C ARG A 29 -10.52 -8.95 -2.57
N VAL A 30 -11.03 -8.42 -1.46
CA VAL A 30 -12.45 -8.63 -1.07
C VAL A 30 -13.30 -7.42 -1.47
N LYS A 31 -12.93 -6.21 -1.05
CA LYS A 31 -13.74 -5.01 -1.37
C LYS A 31 -13.61 -4.56 -2.82
N ALA A 32 -12.38 -4.45 -3.32
CA ALA A 32 -12.12 -4.05 -4.71
C ALA A 32 -12.19 -5.22 -5.71
N ASN A 33 -12.37 -6.45 -5.21
CA ASN A 33 -12.48 -7.68 -6.00
C ASN A 33 -11.33 -7.85 -7.02
N LEU A 34 -10.12 -7.43 -6.66
CA LEU A 34 -8.96 -7.63 -7.51
C LEU A 34 -8.56 -9.10 -7.53
N SER A 35 -8.17 -9.60 -8.70
CA SER A 35 -7.53 -10.90 -8.81
C SER A 35 -6.14 -10.88 -8.16
N GLN A 36 -5.51 -12.04 -8.03
CA GLN A 36 -4.14 -12.11 -7.50
C GLN A 36 -3.15 -11.36 -8.36
N GLU A 37 -3.23 -11.55 -9.68
CA GLU A 37 -2.38 -10.88 -10.66
C GLU A 37 -2.61 -9.36 -10.63
N ASP A 38 -3.88 -8.93 -10.63
CA ASP A 38 -4.23 -7.50 -10.55
C ASP A 38 -3.74 -6.87 -9.24
N THR A 39 -3.80 -7.60 -8.11
CA THR A 39 -3.32 -7.10 -6.82
C THR A 39 -1.81 -6.95 -6.80
N LEU A 40 -1.08 -7.92 -7.35
CA LEU A 40 0.39 -7.82 -7.45
C LEU A 40 0.80 -6.64 -8.32
N LEU A 41 0.13 -6.45 -9.47
CA LEU A 41 0.36 -5.32 -10.35
C LEU A 41 0.00 -3.98 -9.68
N PHE A 42 -1.13 -3.92 -8.98
CA PHE A 42 -1.54 -2.75 -8.20
C PHE A 42 -0.44 -2.34 -7.20
N LEU A 43 0.02 -3.29 -6.39
CA LEU A 43 1.02 -3.04 -5.36
C LEU A 43 2.37 -2.61 -5.96
N GLN A 44 2.77 -3.17 -7.10
CA GLN A 44 3.98 -2.74 -7.81
C GLN A 44 3.89 -1.28 -8.27
N LEU A 45 2.76 -0.90 -8.90
CA LEU A 45 2.55 0.44 -9.42
C LEU A 45 2.44 1.48 -8.30
N VAL A 46 1.68 1.17 -7.24
CA VAL A 46 1.54 2.05 -6.08
C VAL A 46 2.86 2.20 -5.34
N ALA A 47 3.62 1.12 -5.13
CA ALA A 47 4.94 1.20 -4.52
C ALA A 47 5.86 2.15 -5.28
N GLN A 48 5.92 2.05 -6.61
CA GLN A 48 6.76 2.93 -7.43
C GLN A 48 6.31 4.40 -7.33
N LYS A 49 5.00 4.66 -7.34
CA LYS A 49 4.46 6.01 -7.16
C LYS A 49 4.81 6.59 -5.80
N LEU A 50 4.64 5.81 -4.73
CA LEU A 50 4.96 6.21 -3.36
C LEU A 50 6.45 6.49 -3.19
N LEU A 51 7.33 5.63 -3.72
CA LEU A 51 8.78 5.86 -3.72
C LEU A 51 9.14 7.17 -4.45
N ASN A 52 8.53 7.44 -5.60
CA ASN A 52 8.74 8.70 -6.34
C ASN A 52 8.24 9.93 -5.59
N LEU A 53 7.26 9.76 -4.70
CA LEU A 53 6.73 10.81 -3.81
C LEU A 53 7.52 10.93 -2.50
N GLY A 54 8.59 10.14 -2.31
CA GLY A 54 9.47 10.20 -1.15
C GLY A 54 9.03 9.36 0.05
N TYR A 55 8.09 8.43 -0.12
CA TYR A 55 7.68 7.51 0.95
C TYR A 55 8.68 6.36 1.11
N TYR A 56 8.87 5.92 2.35
CA TYR A 56 9.40 4.60 2.64
C TYR A 56 8.31 3.56 2.41
N VAL A 57 8.63 2.45 1.72
CA VAL A 57 7.66 1.41 1.35
C VAL A 57 8.12 0.05 1.86
N TYR A 58 7.26 -0.63 2.60
CA TYR A 58 7.50 -1.96 3.17
C TYR A 58 6.41 -2.93 2.73
N LYS A 59 6.79 -4.19 2.50
CA LYS A 59 5.87 -5.26 2.08
C LYS A 59 5.72 -6.32 3.17
N GLU A 60 4.77 -7.25 2.97
CA GLU A 60 4.48 -8.34 3.91
C GLU A 60 5.74 -8.98 4.50
N LYS A 61 5.73 -9.23 5.82
CA LYS A 61 6.81 -9.85 6.60
C LYS A 61 8.11 -9.04 6.71
N GLN A 62 8.13 -7.79 6.24
CA GLN A 62 9.23 -6.88 6.51
C GLN A 62 9.03 -6.21 7.88
N GLU A 63 10.13 -6.05 8.60
CA GLU A 63 10.19 -5.23 9.80
C GLU A 63 10.44 -3.77 9.40
N TYR A 64 9.81 -2.84 10.11
CA TYR A 64 10.02 -1.41 9.93
C TYR A 64 10.00 -0.72 11.28
N GLU A 65 10.72 0.41 11.37
CA GLU A 65 10.68 1.27 12.54
C GLU A 65 9.80 2.47 12.22
N TYR A 66 8.82 2.72 13.08
CA TYR A 66 7.91 3.86 12.93
C TYR A 66 7.77 4.53 14.30
N HIS A 67 8.15 5.80 14.41
CA HIS A 67 8.16 6.57 15.68
C HIS A 67 8.98 5.90 16.80
N GLY A 68 10.12 5.28 16.46
CA GLY A 68 11.00 4.62 17.44
C GLY A 68 10.52 3.24 17.92
N GLU A 69 9.40 2.75 17.38
CA GLU A 69 8.88 1.41 17.66
C GLU A 69 9.17 0.47 16.49
N LYS A 70 9.75 -0.70 16.79
CA LYS A 70 9.88 -1.78 15.81
C LYS A 70 8.52 -2.46 15.60
N ARG A 71 8.07 -2.48 14.35
CA ARG A 71 6.81 -3.07 13.92
C ARG A 71 7.07 -4.07 12.80
N VAL A 72 6.18 -5.04 12.66
CA VAL A 72 6.19 -6.01 11.56
C VAL A 72 4.94 -5.78 10.73
N VAL A 73 5.07 -5.78 9.41
CA VAL A 73 3.90 -5.75 8.52
C VAL A 73 3.02 -6.97 8.83
N LYS A 74 1.78 -6.72 9.27
CA LYS A 74 0.89 -7.79 9.72
C LYS A 74 0.53 -8.71 8.55
N PRO A 75 0.17 -9.98 8.80
CA PRO A 75 -0.15 -10.93 7.73
C PRO A 75 -1.27 -10.50 6.77
N ASN A 76 -2.15 -9.59 7.20
CA ASN A 76 -3.24 -9.04 6.40
C ASN A 76 -2.88 -7.71 5.69
N GLU A 77 -1.68 -7.18 5.91
CA GLU A 77 -1.15 -5.95 5.32
C GLU A 77 -0.22 -6.33 4.17
N LEU A 78 -0.57 -5.92 2.95
CA LEU A 78 0.18 -6.26 1.75
C LEU A 78 1.30 -5.24 1.47
N LEU A 79 1.06 -3.97 1.84
CA LEU A 79 2.02 -2.88 1.69
C LEU A 79 1.74 -1.79 2.73
N ILE A 80 2.79 -1.27 3.32
CA ILE A 80 2.77 -0.12 4.22
C ILE A 80 3.70 0.93 3.63
N ALA A 81 3.30 2.19 3.69
CA ALA A 81 4.16 3.30 3.31
C ALA A 81 3.98 4.50 4.24
N PHE A 82 5.08 5.18 4.54
CA PHE A 82 5.06 6.38 5.39
C PHE A 82 6.19 7.34 5.06
N LYS A 83 6.06 8.59 5.52
CA LYS A 83 7.10 9.62 5.48
C LYS A 83 7.86 9.70 6.80
#